data_AF-A0A1Z4R2N3-F1
#
_entry.id   AF-A0A1Z4R2N3-F1
#
_cell.length_a   1.000
_cell.length_b   1.000
_cell.length_c   1.000
_cell.angle_alpha   90.00
_cell.angle_beta   90.00
_cell.angle_gamma   90.00
#
_symmetry.space_group_name_H-M   'P 1'
#
loop_
_entity.id
_entity.type
_entity.pdbx_description
1 polymer ?
#
loop_
_entity_poly.entity_id
_entity_poly.type
_entity_poly.pdbx_seq_one_letter_code
_entity_poly.pdbx_strand_id
1 'polypeptide(L)'
;MVTSIERTAYPRFKRQLTAKELTEIYTPNKSEIAFAYATTKGESNILNLVCLLKSFQRLGYFPSLVDIPLKIVNHIRSNLKFSVDTVLGYENRKTMYRHRTAIREYLQVNQFNQTGLHLAIKAVNESANIMDNPADLMNVAIAELVKNRYELPGFNTLNRLVRRVRNVVNQRLFSLVLSRISSDYQERLLDLLERHPLEYQTSFNSLKQLPKSPTRNNINDFIVHLIWLDSLGNVKPILLEIL
;
A
#
# COMPACT_ATOMS: atom_id res chain seq x y z
N MET A 1 -12.41 1.08 -2.71
CA MET A 1 -11.96 -0.29 -3.02
C MET A 1 -10.94 -0.74 -2.00
N VAL A 2 -10.85 -2.05 -1.73
CA VAL A 2 -9.76 -2.65 -0.95
C VAL A 2 -8.55 -2.78 -1.89
N THR A 3 -7.42 -2.16 -1.54
CA THR A 3 -6.17 -2.36 -2.29
C THR A 3 -5.73 -3.81 -2.11
N SER A 4 -5.56 -4.54 -3.20
CA SER A 4 -4.93 -5.87 -3.16
C SER A 4 -3.46 -5.71 -2.82
N ILE A 5 -2.96 -6.54 -1.91
CA ILE A 5 -1.52 -6.58 -1.57
C ILE A 5 -0.64 -6.85 -2.80
N GLU A 6 -1.19 -7.54 -3.81
CA GLU A 6 -0.51 -7.82 -5.08
C GLU A 6 -0.21 -6.57 -5.90
N ARG A 7 -0.96 -5.49 -5.69
CA ARG A 7 -0.79 -4.22 -6.40
C ARG A 7 0.12 -3.24 -5.67
N THR A 8 0.75 -3.67 -4.57
CA THR A 8 1.60 -2.82 -3.72
C THR A 8 3.02 -3.36 -3.64
N ALA A 9 3.96 -2.49 -3.30
CA ALA A 9 5.33 -2.83 -2.96
C ALA A 9 5.47 -3.47 -1.56
N TYR A 10 4.36 -3.86 -0.92
CA TYR A 10 4.39 -4.44 0.42
C TYR A 10 5.19 -5.77 0.40
N PRO A 11 6.26 -5.89 1.22
CA PRO A 11 7.16 -7.04 1.16
C PRO A 11 6.47 -8.36 1.49
N ARG A 12 6.82 -9.41 0.73
CA ARG A 12 6.28 -10.76 0.89
C ARG A 12 7.34 -11.81 0.58
N PHE A 13 7.17 -13.00 1.15
CA PHE A 13 7.91 -14.17 0.69
C PHE A 13 7.51 -14.50 -0.75
N LYS A 14 8.48 -14.87 -1.58
CA LYS A 14 8.21 -15.34 -2.93
C LYS A 14 7.51 -16.70 -2.88
N ARG A 15 6.52 -16.91 -3.76
CA ARG A 15 5.81 -18.20 -3.87
C ARG A 15 6.76 -19.34 -4.23
N GLN A 16 7.74 -19.07 -5.09
CA GLN A 16 8.78 -20.02 -5.46
C GLN A 16 10.13 -19.46 -5.02
N LEU A 17 10.82 -20.21 -4.16
CA LEU A 17 12.18 -19.91 -3.70
C LEU A 17 13.17 -20.76 -4.49
N THR A 18 14.10 -20.09 -5.17
CA THR A 18 15.19 -20.75 -5.88
C THR A 18 16.37 -21.03 -4.95
N ALA A 19 17.21 -22.01 -5.30
CA ALA A 19 18.42 -22.30 -4.52
C ALA A 19 19.36 -21.10 -4.42
N LYS A 20 19.51 -20.34 -5.52
CA LYS A 20 20.32 -19.12 -5.56
C LYS A 20 19.83 -18.08 -4.55
N GLU A 21 18.52 -17.83 -4.49
CA GLU A 21 17.95 -16.88 -3.53
C GLU A 21 18.07 -17.35 -2.07
N LEU A 22 17.93 -18.65 -1.81
CA LEU A 22 18.19 -19.22 -0.49
C LEU A 22 19.62 -18.90 -0.05
N THR A 23 20.58 -19.12 -0.94
CA THR A 23 21.99 -18.85 -0.67
C THR A 23 22.28 -17.36 -0.48
N GLU A 24 21.78 -16.49 -1.35
CA GLU A 24 22.09 -15.05 -1.32
C GLU A 24 21.38 -14.30 -0.20
N ILE A 25 20.12 -14.64 0.09
CA ILE A 25 19.27 -13.86 1.00
C ILE A 25 19.20 -14.50 2.38
N TYR A 26 19.10 -15.83 2.46
CA TYR A 26 18.74 -16.54 3.68
C TYR A 26 19.91 -17.26 4.37
N THR A 27 21.12 -17.24 3.78
CA THR A 27 22.33 -17.72 4.46
C THR A 27 22.74 -16.73 5.54
N PRO A 28 22.80 -17.14 6.82
CA PRO A 28 23.26 -16.28 7.90
C PRO A 28 24.76 -15.99 7.76
N ASN A 29 25.16 -14.73 7.90
CA ASN A 29 26.57 -14.38 7.90
C ASN A 29 27.21 -14.58 9.29
N LYS A 30 28.55 -14.43 9.39
CA LYS A 30 29.29 -14.65 10.65
C LYS A 30 28.81 -13.73 11.79
N SER A 31 28.49 -12.47 11.51
CA SER A 31 28.04 -11.53 12.54
C SER A 31 26.63 -11.83 13.03
N GLU A 32 25.73 -12.25 12.12
CA GLU A 32 24.37 -12.69 12.44
C GLU A 32 24.38 -13.96 13.30
N ILE A 33 25.27 -14.91 12.99
CA ILE A 33 25.48 -16.11 13.80
C ILE A 33 26.00 -15.72 15.18
N ALA A 34 27.07 -14.92 15.27
CA ALA A 34 27.63 -14.48 16.54
C ALA A 34 26.58 -13.74 17.40
N PHE A 35 25.80 -12.85 16.80
CA PHE A 35 24.67 -12.18 17.44
C PHE A 35 23.65 -13.18 18.01
N ALA A 36 23.31 -14.22 17.24
CA ALA A 36 22.32 -15.20 17.69
C ALA A 36 22.79 -16.00 18.92
N TYR A 37 24.05 -16.44 18.91
CA TYR A 37 24.66 -17.15 20.05
C TYR A 37 24.88 -16.26 21.27
N ALA A 38 25.11 -14.95 21.09
CA ALA A 38 25.20 -13.99 22.20
C ALA A 38 23.82 -13.71 22.83
N THR A 39 22.75 -13.73 22.03
CA THR A 39 21.40 -13.35 22.47
C THR A 39 20.65 -14.47 23.18
N THR A 40 20.84 -15.73 22.76
CA THR A 40 20.07 -16.84 23.30
C THR A 40 20.85 -18.16 23.31
N LYS A 41 20.41 -19.09 24.17
CA LYS A 41 20.96 -20.44 24.28
C LYS A 41 19.94 -21.49 23.81
N GLY A 42 20.46 -22.63 23.37
CA GLY A 42 19.68 -23.77 22.87
C GLY A 42 19.40 -23.67 21.37
N GLU A 43 19.54 -24.80 20.66
CA GLU A 43 19.43 -24.87 19.19
C GLU A 43 18.10 -24.33 18.68
N SER A 44 16.97 -24.69 19.31
CA SER A 44 15.64 -24.21 18.91
C SER A 44 15.52 -22.69 19.01
N ASN A 45 15.98 -22.08 20.11
CA ASN A 45 15.92 -20.63 20.27
C ASN A 45 16.84 -19.89 19.30
N ILE A 46 18.01 -20.45 18.98
CA ILE A 46 18.94 -19.87 18.01
C ILE A 46 18.33 -19.96 16.61
N LEU A 47 17.77 -21.11 16.24
CA LEU A 47 17.07 -21.28 14.97
C LEU A 47 15.91 -20.29 14.83
N ASN A 48 15.10 -20.15 15.88
CA ASN A 48 13.99 -19.19 15.93
C ASN A 48 14.46 -17.75 15.72
N LEU A 49 15.54 -17.34 16.40
CA LEU A 49 16.09 -16.00 16.30
C LEU A 49 16.62 -15.71 14.90
N VAL A 50 17.39 -16.63 14.33
CA VAL A 50 17.97 -16.47 12.98
C VAL A 50 16.89 -16.46 11.91
N CYS A 51 15.90 -17.36 11.99
CA CYS A 51 14.77 -17.36 11.06
C CYS A 51 13.97 -16.04 11.13
N LEU A 52 13.70 -15.52 12.34
CA LEU A 52 13.05 -14.22 12.49
C LEU A 52 13.92 -13.09 11.94
N LEU A 53 15.23 -13.11 12.19
CA LEU A 53 16.16 -12.08 11.71
C LEU A 53 16.18 -12.03 10.17
N LYS A 54 16.37 -13.16 9.50
CA LYS A 54 16.38 -13.21 8.02
C LYS A 54 15.02 -12.83 7.44
N SER A 55 13.93 -13.25 8.10
CA SER A 55 12.57 -12.85 7.70
C SER A 55 12.37 -11.35 7.82
N PHE A 56 12.82 -10.73 8.92
CA PHE A 56 12.71 -9.30 9.14
C PHE A 56 13.56 -8.51 8.14
N GLN A 57 14.79 -8.93 7.87
CA GLN A 57 15.64 -8.29 6.86
C GLN A 57 14.98 -8.28 5.47
N ARG A 58 14.23 -9.34 5.14
CA ARG A 58 13.52 -9.44 3.86
C ARG A 58 12.22 -8.66 3.82
N LEU A 59 11.47 -8.65 4.93
CA LEU A 59 10.08 -8.17 4.96
C LEU A 59 9.92 -6.78 5.60
N GLY A 60 10.84 -6.36 6.46
CA GLY A 60 10.72 -5.15 7.28
C GLY A 60 9.71 -5.26 8.43
N TYR A 61 9.15 -6.45 8.69
CA TYR A 61 8.24 -6.75 9.80
C TYR A 61 8.41 -8.19 10.29
N PHE A 62 7.87 -8.53 11.46
CA PHE A 62 7.90 -9.89 11.98
C PHE A 62 6.68 -10.71 11.48
N PRO A 63 6.86 -11.68 10.57
CA PRO A 63 5.76 -12.53 10.11
C PRO A 63 5.31 -13.52 11.20
N SER A 64 4.16 -14.17 10.99
CA SER A 64 3.83 -15.36 11.75
C SER A 64 4.84 -16.46 11.42
N LEU A 65 5.20 -17.28 12.40
CA LEU A 65 6.14 -18.38 12.16
C LEU A 65 5.60 -19.39 11.13
N VAL A 66 4.29 -19.56 11.06
CA VAL A 66 3.61 -20.45 10.09
C VAL A 66 3.74 -19.92 8.66
N ASP A 67 3.89 -18.60 8.50
CA ASP A 67 4.03 -17.98 7.17
C ASP A 67 5.45 -18.09 6.63
N ILE A 68 6.43 -18.51 7.45
CA ILE A 68 7.83 -18.68 7.03
C ILE A 68 7.96 -20.00 6.27
N PRO A 69 8.32 -19.97 4.96
CA PRO A 69 8.47 -21.18 4.17
C PRO A 69 9.45 -22.19 4.78
N LEU A 70 9.04 -23.45 4.87
CA LEU A 70 9.87 -24.53 5.42
C LEU A 70 11.24 -24.66 4.71
N LYS A 71 11.31 -24.32 3.42
CA LYS A 71 12.57 -24.25 2.66
C LYS A 71 13.59 -23.29 3.29
N ILE A 72 13.15 -22.13 3.79
CA ILE A 72 14.01 -21.16 4.48
C ILE A 72 14.46 -21.72 5.82
N VAL A 73 13.53 -22.32 6.58
CA VAL A 73 13.85 -22.93 7.88
C VAL A 73 14.87 -24.05 7.73
N ASN A 74 14.69 -24.94 6.77
CA ASN A 74 15.62 -26.04 6.49
C ASN A 74 16.98 -25.51 6.05
N HIS A 75 17.02 -24.52 5.15
CA HIS A 75 18.26 -23.90 4.69
C HIS A 75 19.06 -23.29 5.85
N ILE A 76 18.41 -22.52 6.72
CA ILE A 76 19.05 -21.92 7.89
C ILE A 76 19.55 -23.00 8.85
N ARG A 77 18.75 -24.04 9.10
CA ARG A 77 19.11 -25.16 9.99
C ARG A 77 20.36 -25.89 9.51
N SER A 78 20.46 -26.16 8.21
CA SER A 78 21.64 -26.78 7.60
C SER A 78 22.89 -25.91 7.73
N ASN A 79 22.76 -24.59 7.56
CA ASN A 79 23.88 -23.66 7.73
C ASN A 79 24.37 -23.57 9.19
N LEU A 80 23.46 -23.73 10.16
CA LEU A 80 23.80 -23.76 11.59
C LEU A 80 24.26 -25.14 12.08
N LYS A 81 24.19 -26.18 11.22
CA LYS A 81 24.51 -27.58 11.54
C LYS A 81 23.68 -28.15 12.71
N PHE A 82 22.43 -27.74 12.84
CA PHE A 82 21.51 -28.25 13.87
C PHE A 82 20.79 -29.53 13.43
N SER A 83 20.30 -30.29 14.41
CA SER A 83 19.54 -31.53 14.14
C SER A 83 18.27 -31.23 13.32
N VAL A 84 17.83 -32.20 12.52
CA VAL A 84 16.57 -32.12 11.77
C VAL A 84 15.37 -31.99 12.72
N ASP A 85 15.48 -32.50 13.95
CA ASP A 85 14.45 -32.46 14.99
C ASP A 85 14.26 -31.06 15.60
N THR A 86 15.18 -30.13 15.31
CA THR A 86 15.09 -28.76 15.80
C THR A 86 14.04 -27.99 14.97
N VAL A 87 12.81 -27.94 15.49
CA VAL A 87 11.66 -27.28 14.84
C VAL A 87 11.58 -25.79 15.20
N LEU A 88 11.12 -25.00 14.23
CA LEU A 88 10.78 -23.59 14.43
C LEU A 88 9.51 -23.45 15.28
N GLY A 89 9.61 -22.78 16.43
CA GLY A 89 8.49 -22.60 17.33
C GLY A 89 8.91 -22.01 18.68
N TYR A 90 8.09 -21.11 19.23
CA TYR A 90 8.29 -20.62 20.60
C TYR A 90 7.28 -21.29 21.54
N GLU A 91 7.78 -21.97 22.55
CA GLU A 91 6.96 -22.44 23.68
C GLU A 91 6.51 -21.28 24.56
N ASN A 92 7.38 -20.28 24.74
CA ASN A 92 7.14 -19.12 25.60
C ASN A 92 7.09 -17.81 24.79
N ARG A 93 5.97 -17.09 24.88
CA ARG A 93 5.79 -15.77 24.24
C ARG A 93 6.81 -14.74 24.72
N LYS A 94 7.26 -14.80 25.98
CA LYS A 94 8.28 -13.87 26.51
C LYS A 94 9.60 -13.97 25.73
N THR A 95 10.02 -15.18 25.39
CA THR A 95 11.22 -15.42 24.58
C THR A 95 11.06 -14.82 23.19
N MET A 96 9.90 -15.02 22.55
CA MET A 96 9.59 -14.43 21.25
C MET A 96 9.69 -12.90 21.26
N TYR A 97 9.11 -12.23 22.27
CA TYR A 97 9.21 -10.78 22.39
C TYR A 97 10.64 -10.29 22.63
N ARG A 98 11.41 -10.98 23.47
CA ARG A 98 12.83 -10.66 23.69
C ARG A 98 13.64 -10.74 22.40
N HIS A 99 13.41 -11.79 21.60
CA HIS A 99 14.06 -11.95 20.29
C HIS A 99 13.69 -10.82 19.33
N ARG A 100 12.42 -10.40 19.28
CA ARG A 100 12.00 -9.25 18.47
C ARG A 100 12.68 -7.97 18.89
N THR A 101 12.81 -7.71 20.20
CA THR A 101 13.52 -6.54 20.72
C THR A 101 15.00 -6.57 20.33
N ALA A 102 15.68 -7.70 20.55
CA ALA A 102 17.09 -7.86 20.19
C ALA A 102 17.33 -7.68 18.68
N ILE A 103 16.43 -8.17 17.81
CA ILE A 103 16.51 -7.97 16.36
C ILE A 103 16.37 -6.49 16.00
N ARG A 104 15.42 -5.77 16.61
CA ARG A 104 15.25 -4.33 16.36
C ARG A 104 16.49 -3.53 16.76
N GLU A 105 17.08 -3.84 17.91
CA GLU A 105 18.32 -3.22 18.39
C GLU A 105 19.50 -3.52 17.44
N TYR A 106 19.67 -4.80 17.06
CA TYR A 106 20.74 -5.22 16.15
C TYR A 106 20.65 -4.57 14.76
N LEU A 107 19.44 -4.43 14.22
CA LEU A 107 19.20 -3.82 12.92
C LEU A 107 19.03 -2.28 12.98
N GLN A 108 19.02 -1.70 14.18
CA GLN A 108 18.75 -0.27 14.42
C GLN A 108 17.42 0.18 13.81
N VAL A 109 16.37 -0.62 14.01
CA VAL A 109 15.02 -0.36 13.50
C VAL A 109 14.07 -0.03 14.65
N ASN A 110 13.35 1.06 14.49
CA ASN A 110 12.34 1.51 15.43
C ASN A 110 11.08 0.66 15.33
N GLN A 111 10.48 0.31 16.46
CA GLN A 111 9.15 -0.28 16.47
C GLN A 111 8.14 0.70 15.89
N PHE A 112 7.16 0.19 15.12
CA PHE A 112 6.04 1.00 14.67
C PHE A 112 5.23 1.51 15.87
N ASN A 113 5.29 2.81 16.12
CA ASN A 113 4.66 3.51 17.24
C ASN A 113 3.86 4.72 16.73
N GLN A 114 3.39 5.58 17.65
CA GLN A 114 2.63 6.77 17.28
C GLN A 114 3.42 7.74 16.39
N THR A 115 4.73 7.88 16.61
CA THR A 115 5.59 8.73 15.77
C THR A 115 5.66 8.18 14.34
N GLY A 116 5.88 6.88 14.17
CA GLY A 116 5.84 6.22 12.87
C GLY A 116 4.46 6.31 12.21
N LEU A 117 3.38 6.25 13.00
CA LEU A 117 2.02 6.44 12.53
C LEU A 117 1.81 7.86 11.97
N HIS A 118 2.19 8.89 12.72
CA HIS A 118 2.08 10.28 12.30
C HIS A 118 2.90 10.57 11.04
N LEU A 119 4.10 10.01 10.96
CA LEU A 119 4.95 10.10 9.78
C LEU A 119 4.26 9.53 8.54
N ALA A 120 3.71 8.31 8.64
CA ALA A 120 2.98 7.69 7.54
C ALA A 120 1.72 8.49 7.15
N ILE A 121 0.96 9.00 8.14
CA ILE A 121 -0.22 9.84 7.88
C ILE A 121 0.17 11.11 7.12
N LYS A 122 1.23 11.79 7.55
CA LYS A 122 1.70 13.02 6.92
C LYS A 122 2.06 12.79 5.45
N ALA A 123 2.90 11.78 5.17
CA ALA A 123 3.33 11.48 3.80
C ALA A 123 2.17 11.08 2.89
N VAL A 124 1.23 10.27 3.39
CA VAL A 124 0.02 9.89 2.64
C VAL A 124 -0.88 11.10 2.41
N ASN A 125 -1.05 11.97 3.42
CA ASN A 125 -1.89 13.15 3.30
C ASN A 125 -1.36 14.14 2.26
N GLU A 126 -0.06 14.38 2.24
CA GLU A 126 0.60 15.22 1.23
C GLU A 126 0.40 14.64 -0.17
N SER A 127 0.65 13.33 -0.33
CA SER A 127 0.52 12.66 -1.63
C SER A 127 -0.92 12.55 -2.11
N ALA A 128 -1.88 12.37 -1.21
CA ALA A 128 -3.30 12.23 -1.56
C ALA A 128 -3.92 13.48 -2.19
N ASN A 129 -3.28 14.66 -2.07
CA ASN A 129 -3.71 15.85 -2.80
C ASN A 129 -3.34 15.79 -4.30
N ILE A 130 -2.37 14.96 -4.66
CA ILE A 130 -1.81 14.88 -6.03
C ILE A 130 -2.25 13.58 -6.72
N MET A 131 -2.42 12.49 -5.96
CA MET A 131 -2.77 11.17 -6.48
C MET A 131 -3.87 10.50 -5.64
N ASP A 132 -4.82 9.83 -6.31
CA ASP A 132 -5.95 9.15 -5.64
C ASP A 132 -5.84 7.60 -5.69
N ASN A 133 -4.81 7.05 -6.35
CA ASN A 133 -4.63 5.60 -6.42
C ASN A 133 -4.21 5.04 -5.05
N PRO A 134 -5.02 4.18 -4.42
CA PRO A 134 -4.73 3.71 -3.08
C PRO A 134 -3.51 2.77 -3.01
N ALA A 135 -3.09 2.16 -4.12
CA ALA A 135 -1.84 1.39 -4.16
C ALA A 135 -0.61 2.30 -4.09
N ASP A 136 -0.64 3.42 -4.79
CA ASP A 136 0.48 4.38 -4.82
C ASP A 136 0.63 5.05 -3.46
N LEU A 137 -0.49 5.44 -2.83
CA LEU A 137 -0.49 5.94 -1.45
C LEU A 137 0.04 4.92 -0.43
N MET A 138 -0.22 3.62 -0.63
CA MET A 138 0.42 2.58 0.18
C MET A 138 1.94 2.53 -0.05
N ASN A 139 2.39 2.62 -1.30
CA ASN A 139 3.81 2.62 -1.64
C ASN A 139 4.54 3.82 -1.02
N VAL A 140 3.94 5.00 -1.02
CA VAL A 140 4.45 6.20 -0.32
C VAL A 140 4.62 5.93 1.17
N ALA A 141 3.60 5.38 1.83
CA ALA A 141 3.67 5.10 3.26
C ALA A 141 4.77 4.07 3.60
N ILE A 142 4.92 3.02 2.77
CA ILE A 142 5.98 2.02 2.93
C ILE A 142 7.35 2.67 2.77
N ALA A 143 7.55 3.45 1.71
CA ALA A 143 8.82 4.12 1.44
C ALA A 143 9.23 5.05 2.59
N GLU A 144 8.28 5.82 3.12
CA GLU A 144 8.55 6.76 4.21
C GLU A 144 8.92 6.04 5.52
N LEU A 145 8.24 4.93 5.85
CA LEU A 145 8.57 4.13 7.02
C LEU A 145 9.94 3.47 6.90
N VAL A 146 10.27 2.89 5.74
CA VAL A 146 11.57 2.27 5.50
C VAL A 146 12.70 3.30 5.55
N LYS A 147 12.51 4.47 4.93
CA LYS A 147 13.48 5.57 4.93
C LYS A 147 13.84 6.02 6.35
N ASN A 148 12.85 6.08 7.24
CA ASN A 148 13.02 6.47 8.63
C ASN A 148 13.30 5.30 9.59
N ARG A 149 13.68 4.13 9.04
CA ARG A 149 14.04 2.92 9.80
C ARG A 149 12.95 2.46 10.77
N TYR A 150 11.69 2.47 10.35
CA TYR A 150 10.58 1.88 11.12
C TYR A 150 10.25 0.47 10.64
N GLU A 151 9.89 -0.38 11.60
CA GLU A 151 9.19 -1.64 11.33
C GLU A 151 7.89 -1.35 10.57
N LEU A 152 7.59 -2.16 9.56
CA LEU A 152 6.35 -2.06 8.83
C LEU A 152 5.18 -2.63 9.66
N PRO A 153 4.08 -1.89 9.83
CA PRO A 153 2.87 -2.47 10.42
C PRO A 153 2.24 -3.46 9.45
N GLY A 154 1.49 -4.43 9.97
CA GLY A 154 0.78 -5.40 9.14
C GLY A 154 -0.04 -4.73 8.03
N PHE A 155 -0.07 -5.36 6.84
CA PHE A 155 -0.68 -4.81 5.62
C PHE A 155 -2.06 -4.19 5.84
N ASN A 156 -2.96 -4.88 6.54
CA ASN A 156 -4.31 -4.40 6.81
C ASN A 156 -4.34 -3.13 7.68
N THR A 157 -3.40 -3.00 8.62
CA THR A 157 -3.24 -1.80 9.45
C THR A 157 -2.87 -0.61 8.59
N LEU A 158 -1.89 -0.77 7.70
CA LEU A 158 -1.45 0.29 6.79
C LEU A 158 -2.52 0.63 5.74
N ASN A 159 -3.17 -0.38 5.16
CA ASN A 159 -4.25 -0.19 4.20
C ASN A 159 -5.43 0.58 4.82
N ARG A 160 -5.81 0.26 6.07
CA ARG A 160 -6.86 1.00 6.79
C ARG A 160 -6.46 2.46 7.05
N LEU A 161 -5.20 2.71 7.39
CA LEU A 161 -4.67 4.07 7.56
C LEU A 161 -4.78 4.86 6.26
N VAL A 162 -4.23 4.31 5.17
CA VAL A 162 -4.24 4.97 3.85
C VAL A 162 -5.66 5.27 3.41
N ARG A 163 -6.59 4.31 3.56
CA ARG A 163 -8.00 4.52 3.26
C ARG A 163 -8.62 5.65 4.09
N ARG A 164 -8.31 5.73 5.38
CA ARG A 164 -8.83 6.78 6.25
C ARG A 164 -8.33 8.15 5.82
N VAL A 165 -7.02 8.29 5.59
CA VAL A 165 -6.41 9.56 5.16
C VAL A 165 -6.96 9.98 3.80
N ARG A 166 -6.99 9.07 2.82
CA ARG A 166 -7.59 9.30 1.50
C ARG A 166 -9.03 9.76 1.59
N ASN A 167 -9.86 9.12 2.42
CA ASN A 167 -11.25 9.53 2.59
C ASN A 167 -11.37 10.95 3.15
N VAL A 168 -10.53 11.33 4.12
CA VAL A 168 -10.51 12.68 4.68
C VAL A 168 -10.11 13.71 3.62
N VAL A 169 -9.06 13.44 2.84
CA VAL A 169 -8.61 14.33 1.76
C VAL A 169 -9.70 14.46 0.70
N ASN A 170 -10.27 13.35 0.24
CA ASN A 170 -11.32 13.36 -0.78
C ASN A 170 -12.57 14.09 -0.30
N GLN A 171 -13.01 13.88 0.95
CA GLN A 171 -14.13 14.62 1.52
C GLN A 171 -13.87 16.11 1.55
N ARG A 172 -12.66 16.54 1.97
CA ARG A 172 -12.28 17.95 1.95
C ARG A 172 -12.31 18.53 0.54
N LEU A 173 -11.76 17.81 -0.44
CA LEU A 173 -11.76 18.23 -1.85
C LEU A 173 -13.20 18.33 -2.39
N PHE A 174 -14.04 17.34 -2.12
CA PHE A 174 -15.44 17.35 -2.54
C PHE A 174 -16.22 18.50 -1.90
N SER A 175 -16.05 18.74 -0.60
CA SER A 175 -16.69 19.88 0.07
C SER A 175 -16.22 21.22 -0.50
N LEU A 176 -14.93 21.36 -0.82
CA LEU A 176 -14.40 22.57 -1.46
C LEU A 176 -15.02 22.78 -2.84
N VAL A 177 -15.07 21.74 -3.68
CA VAL A 177 -15.70 21.81 -5.01
C VAL A 177 -17.18 22.15 -4.88
N LEU A 178 -17.93 21.46 -4.03
CA LEU A 178 -19.35 21.70 -3.83
C LEU A 178 -19.63 23.13 -3.33
N SER A 179 -18.77 23.69 -2.48
CA SER A 179 -18.91 25.08 -2.00
C SER A 179 -18.72 26.14 -3.09
N ARG A 180 -18.03 25.79 -4.19
CA ARG A 180 -17.78 26.68 -5.34
C ARG A 180 -18.85 26.55 -6.43
N ILE A 181 -19.80 25.62 -6.27
CA ILE A 181 -20.85 25.36 -7.24
C ILE A 181 -22.19 25.86 -6.68
N SER A 182 -22.90 26.70 -7.43
CA SER A 182 -24.25 27.15 -7.06
C SER A 182 -25.26 26.00 -7.08
N SER A 183 -26.33 26.10 -6.28
CA SER A 183 -27.44 25.12 -6.26
C SER A 183 -27.95 24.81 -7.66
N ASP A 184 -28.20 25.83 -8.47
CA ASP A 184 -28.77 25.71 -9.81
C ASP A 184 -27.82 24.95 -10.75
N TYR A 185 -26.51 25.13 -10.57
CA TYR A 185 -25.51 24.41 -11.36
C TYR A 185 -25.37 22.95 -10.89
N GLN A 186 -25.52 22.69 -9.59
CA GLN A 186 -25.56 21.32 -9.07
C GLN A 186 -26.76 20.56 -9.63
N GLU A 187 -27.95 21.15 -9.61
CA GLU A 187 -29.16 20.54 -10.19
C GLU A 187 -28.99 20.27 -11.68
N ARG A 188 -28.43 21.23 -12.43
CA ARG A 188 -28.14 21.04 -13.85
C ARG A 188 -27.15 19.91 -14.13
N LEU A 189 -26.13 19.74 -13.29
CA LEU A 189 -25.20 18.61 -13.39
C LEU A 189 -25.85 17.27 -13.01
N LEU A 190 -26.74 17.27 -12.03
CA LEU A 190 -27.49 16.07 -11.62
C LEU A 190 -28.50 15.63 -12.68
N ASP A 191 -29.16 16.58 -13.36
CA ASP A 191 -30.08 16.32 -14.48
C ASP A 191 -29.41 15.55 -15.62
N LEU A 192 -28.09 15.76 -15.85
CA LEU A 192 -27.33 14.98 -16.83
C LEU A 192 -27.28 13.48 -16.52
N LEU A 193 -27.47 13.09 -15.25
CA LEU A 193 -27.46 11.69 -14.80
C LEU A 193 -28.87 11.08 -14.82
N GLU A 194 -29.92 11.88 -15.00
CA GLU A 194 -31.29 11.39 -15.09
C GLU A 194 -31.58 10.78 -16.47
N ARG A 195 -32.49 9.80 -16.46
CA ARG A 195 -32.93 9.12 -17.68
C ARG A 195 -34.27 9.72 -18.09
N HIS A 196 -34.28 10.50 -19.16
CA HIS A 196 -35.53 11.04 -19.67
C HIS A 196 -36.37 9.92 -20.33
N PRO A 197 -37.70 9.92 -20.15
CA PRO A 197 -38.58 8.80 -20.52
C PRO A 197 -38.63 8.45 -22.01
N LEU A 198 -38.10 9.31 -22.88
CA LEU A 198 -38.05 9.10 -24.34
C LEU A 198 -36.66 8.64 -24.84
N GLU A 199 -35.65 8.56 -23.96
CA GLU A 199 -34.27 8.24 -24.33
C GLU A 199 -33.74 6.99 -23.59
N TYR A 200 -33.06 6.11 -24.33
CA TYR A 200 -32.47 4.89 -23.75
C TYR A 200 -31.18 5.16 -22.95
N GLN A 201 -30.61 6.37 -23.07
CA GLN A 201 -29.35 6.77 -22.45
C GLN A 201 -29.50 8.11 -21.73
N THR A 202 -28.62 8.39 -20.77
CA THR A 202 -28.59 9.68 -20.07
C THR A 202 -27.78 10.70 -20.86
N SER A 203 -28.07 11.99 -20.68
CA SER A 203 -27.33 13.09 -21.30
C SER A 203 -25.83 13.07 -20.97
N PHE A 204 -25.44 12.44 -19.86
CA PHE A 204 -24.04 12.16 -19.53
C PHE A 204 -23.30 11.31 -20.58
N ASN A 205 -23.97 10.38 -21.26
CA ASN A 205 -23.33 9.58 -22.31
C ASN A 205 -22.96 10.43 -23.53
N SER A 206 -23.72 11.50 -23.78
CA SER A 206 -23.44 12.46 -24.85
C SER A 206 -22.10 13.17 -24.63
N LEU A 207 -21.67 13.41 -23.37
CA LEU A 207 -20.34 13.98 -23.07
C LEU A 207 -19.15 13.17 -23.64
N LYS A 208 -19.36 11.86 -23.87
CA LYS A 208 -18.32 10.94 -24.35
C LYS A 208 -18.34 10.77 -25.87
N GLN A 209 -19.22 11.47 -26.58
CA GLN A 209 -19.32 11.33 -28.03
C GLN A 209 -18.08 11.91 -28.70
N LEU A 210 -17.39 11.07 -29.47
CA LEU A 210 -16.25 11.46 -30.28
C LEU A 210 -16.74 12.04 -31.62
N PRO A 211 -15.98 12.99 -32.22
CA PRO A 211 -16.29 13.48 -33.56
C PRO A 211 -16.27 12.33 -34.57
N LYS A 212 -17.26 12.33 -35.47
CA LYS A 212 -17.37 11.37 -36.59
C LYS A 212 -16.52 11.83 -37.79
N SER A 213 -16.58 11.07 -38.89
CA SER A 213 -15.88 11.44 -40.15
C SER A 213 -16.26 12.85 -40.62
N PRO A 214 -15.33 13.58 -41.27
CA PRO A 214 -15.49 15.00 -41.61
C PRO A 214 -16.40 15.22 -42.82
N THR A 215 -17.66 14.84 -42.69
CA THR A 215 -18.73 15.12 -43.65
C THR A 215 -19.49 16.37 -43.21
N ARG A 216 -20.03 17.17 -44.16
CA ARG A 216 -20.79 18.40 -43.87
C ARG A 216 -21.86 18.23 -42.77
N ASN A 217 -22.62 17.14 -42.81
CA ASN A 217 -23.66 16.86 -41.80
C ASN A 217 -23.04 16.56 -40.42
N ASN A 218 -22.00 15.74 -40.36
CA ASN A 218 -21.32 15.41 -39.11
C ASN A 218 -20.64 16.63 -38.48
N ILE A 219 -20.16 17.58 -39.29
CA ILE A 219 -19.60 18.86 -38.80
C ILE A 219 -20.70 19.72 -38.17
N ASN A 220 -21.87 19.83 -38.81
CA ASN A 220 -23.00 20.56 -38.23
C ASN A 220 -23.48 19.92 -36.91
N ASP A 221 -23.61 18.60 -36.87
CA ASP A 221 -23.97 17.86 -35.64
C ASP A 221 -22.94 18.09 -34.53
N PHE A 222 -21.65 18.13 -34.89
CA PHE A 222 -20.57 18.40 -33.94
C PHE A 222 -20.57 19.84 -33.43
N ILE A 223 -20.95 20.82 -34.25
CA ILE A 223 -21.12 22.22 -33.81
C ILE A 223 -22.28 22.31 -32.80
N VAL A 224 -23.41 21.65 -33.06
CA VAL A 224 -24.54 21.59 -32.11
C VAL A 224 -24.09 20.94 -30.80
N HIS A 225 -23.30 19.88 -30.87
CA HIS A 225 -22.73 19.22 -29.69
C HIS A 225 -21.78 20.14 -28.90
N LEU A 226 -20.92 20.91 -29.58
CA LEU A 226 -20.04 21.89 -28.94
C LEU A 226 -20.82 23.02 -28.25
N ILE A 227 -21.87 23.56 -28.90
CA ILE A 227 -22.74 24.57 -28.28
C ILE A 227 -23.41 24.01 -27.02
N TRP A 228 -23.87 22.75 -27.07
CA TRP A 228 -24.41 22.08 -25.90
C TRP A 228 -23.36 21.93 -24.79
N LEU A 229 -22.12 21.53 -25.11
CA LEU A 229 -21.02 21.44 -24.15
C LEU A 229 -20.69 22.80 -23.52
N ASP A 230 -20.59 23.86 -24.32
CA ASP A 230 -20.35 25.22 -23.83
C ASP A 230 -21.49 25.71 -22.94
N SER A 231 -22.73 25.31 -23.25
CA SER A 231 -23.89 25.64 -22.43
C SER A 231 -23.75 25.12 -21.01
N LEU A 232 -23.03 24.01 -20.78
CA LEU A 232 -22.82 23.42 -19.45
C LEU A 232 -21.91 24.27 -18.56
N GLY A 233 -21.38 25.40 -19.03
CA GLY A 233 -20.66 26.39 -18.22
C GLY A 233 -19.18 26.06 -18.02
N ASN A 234 -18.45 27.03 -17.45
CA ASN A 234 -17.00 26.93 -17.29
C ASN A 234 -16.62 26.26 -15.97
N VAL A 235 -16.05 25.06 -16.04
CA VAL A 235 -15.62 24.27 -14.88
C VAL A 235 -14.24 24.70 -14.35
N LYS A 236 -13.43 25.40 -15.16
CA LYS A 236 -12.06 25.79 -14.78
C LYS A 236 -11.98 26.60 -13.47
N PRO A 237 -12.85 27.60 -13.22
CA PRO A 237 -12.81 28.38 -11.99
C PRO A 237 -13.13 27.55 -10.74
N ILE A 238 -13.98 26.52 -10.89
CA ILE A 238 -14.38 25.62 -9.79
C ILE A 238 -13.18 24.76 -9.35
N LEU A 239 -12.32 24.37 -10.30
CA LEU A 239 -11.17 23.48 -10.09
C LEU A 239 -9.84 24.21 -9.84
N LEU A 240 -9.83 25.55 -9.80
CA LEU A 240 -8.63 26.32 -9.46
C LEU A 240 -8.05 25.84 -8.12
N GLU A 241 -6.73 25.63 -8.04
CA GLU A 241 -6.01 25.12 -6.85
C GLU A 241 -6.24 23.62 -6.50
N ILE A 242 -7.02 22.88 -7.30
CA ILE A 242 -7.23 21.42 -7.15
C ILE A 242 -6.46 20.62 -8.21
N LEU A 243 -6.03 21.30 -9.29
CA LEU A 243 -5.17 20.79 -10.38
C LEU A 243 -3.78 21.42 -10.31
#